data_AF-A0A422Q2A4-F1
#
_entry.id   AF-A0A422Q2A4-F1
#
_cell.length_a   1.000
_cell.length_b   1.000
_cell.length_c   1.000
_cell.angle_alpha   90.00
_cell.angle_beta   90.00
_cell.angle_gamma   90.00
#
_symmetry.space_group_name_H-M   'P 1'
#
loop_
_entity.id
_entity.type
_entity.pdbx_description
1 polymer ?
#
loop_
_entity_poly.entity_id
_entity_poly.type
_entity_poly.pdbx_seq_one_letter_code
_entity_poly.pdbx_strand_id
1 'polypeptide(L)'
;MRRGGLTLLLLAVSPLWLAVCTASSPHGSTAAEPVVIGASPIANKPVKDWSVQDVAYWMNHTVGYAEFSGYVRKYLVDGPTLLQLEPSDFEEHFPVENAIQVVKLAAHLKLLKGLCLCATEDDAVVDFWSYFRRENFRVWVVGGTAVFFPRLAMLYTFFFDDALYRLLVGVPVPQASLLSAAAQGALNTSTRTVPFSRTLLYLLSFAVAPDLFVAYEAAYLCLTNYFTMPVFVVHYLLQALTEYTLLFQWWKGSAFLAKKSLLEFLWARFSYTLFLPPALLLLYAVVPYPLQSLAVYVVMAHNVLEAIGYFGVFFDFSPPPSDAAGAGEEHHSR
;
A
#
# COMPACT_ATOMS: atom_id res chain seq x y z
N MET A 1 -13.99 -25.69 30.11
CA MET A 1 -14.60 -24.43 29.61
C MET A 1 -15.80 -24.76 28.72
N ARG A 2 -16.99 -24.23 29.03
CA ARG A 2 -18.25 -24.52 28.33
C ARG A 2 -18.28 -23.84 26.96
N ARG A 3 -18.49 -24.62 25.89
CA ARG A 3 -18.54 -24.21 24.47
C ARG A 3 -19.61 -23.15 24.13
N GLY A 4 -20.49 -22.79 25.06
CA GLY A 4 -21.55 -21.79 24.83
C GLY A 4 -21.12 -20.32 24.98
N GLY A 5 -19.99 -20.03 25.63
CA GLY A 5 -19.56 -18.65 25.89
C GLY A 5 -19.06 -17.91 24.66
N LEU A 6 -18.38 -18.60 23.74
CA LEU A 6 -17.76 -17.98 22.56
C LEU A 6 -18.80 -17.60 21.49
N THR A 7 -19.86 -18.41 21.35
CA THR A 7 -21.01 -18.13 20.47
C THR A 7 -21.85 -16.95 20.97
N LEU A 8 -21.97 -16.76 22.29
CA LEU A 8 -22.66 -15.60 22.88
C LEU A 8 -21.85 -14.31 22.71
N LEU A 9 -20.52 -14.39 22.75
CA LEU A 9 -19.63 -13.24 22.53
C LEU A 9 -19.64 -12.80 21.06
N LEU A 10 -19.71 -13.73 20.10
CA LEU A 10 -19.83 -13.43 18.68
C LEU A 10 -21.20 -12.82 18.30
N LEU A 11 -22.28 -13.22 18.99
CA LEU A 11 -23.62 -12.63 18.82
C LEU A 11 -23.78 -11.25 19.51
N ALA A 12 -22.98 -10.96 20.53
CA ALA A 12 -23.02 -9.66 21.21
C ALA A 12 -22.29 -8.55 20.44
N VAL A 13 -21.36 -8.89 19.53
CA VAL A 13 -20.61 -7.91 18.72
C VAL A 13 -21.34 -7.55 17.41
N SER A 14 -22.28 -8.38 16.94
CA SER A 14 -23.07 -8.12 15.72
C SER A 14 -24.01 -6.89 15.75
N PRO A 15 -24.63 -6.47 16.87
CA PRO A 15 -25.53 -5.31 16.87
C PRO A 15 -24.79 -3.96 16.92
N LEU A 16 -23.54 -3.94 17.41
CA LEU A 16 -22.75 -2.71 17.58
C LEU A 16 -22.18 -2.16 16.27
N TRP A 17 -22.04 -3.00 15.24
CA TRP A 17 -21.51 -2.60 13.93
C TRP A 17 -22.58 -2.07 12.96
N LEU A 18 -23.84 -2.45 13.15
CA LEU A 18 -24.95 -1.91 12.34
C LEU A 18 -25.27 -0.44 12.67
N ALA A 19 -24.93 0.03 13.88
CA ALA A 19 -25.19 1.40 14.30
C ALA A 19 -24.18 2.44 13.74
N VAL A 20 -23.00 2.00 13.28
CA VAL A 20 -21.96 2.91 12.74
C VAL A 20 -22.19 3.22 11.25
N CYS A 21 -23.03 2.45 10.56
CA CYS A 21 -23.30 2.64 9.13
C CYS A 21 -24.46 3.61 8.81
N THR A 22 -25.09 4.24 9.81
CA THR A 22 -26.18 5.20 9.58
C THR A 22 -25.93 6.59 10.17
N ALA A 23 -24.67 7.00 10.35
CA ALA A 23 -24.33 8.40 10.61
C ALA A 23 -24.11 9.15 9.29
N SER A 24 -25.24 9.48 8.67
CA SER A 24 -25.53 10.72 7.93
C SER A 24 -24.33 11.61 7.53
N SER A 25 -24.16 11.75 6.22
CA SER A 25 -23.81 13.03 5.60
C SER A 25 -24.78 14.11 6.12
N PRO A 26 -24.24 15.24 6.60
CA PRO A 26 -24.69 16.49 6.00
C PRO A 26 -23.48 17.30 5.52
N HIS A 27 -23.51 17.60 4.23
CA HIS A 27 -22.94 18.83 3.68
C HIS A 27 -23.43 20.02 4.50
N GLY A 28 -22.63 20.42 5.49
CA GLY A 28 -22.70 21.75 6.09
C GLY A 28 -22.02 22.72 5.14
N SER A 29 -22.81 23.34 4.27
CA SER A 29 -22.40 24.50 3.49
C SER A 29 -22.08 25.66 4.43
N THR A 30 -20.82 25.81 4.82
CA THR A 30 -20.29 27.15 5.07
C THR A 30 -20.26 27.84 3.70
N ALA A 31 -21.17 28.78 3.50
CA ALA A 31 -21.17 29.66 2.34
C ALA A 31 -19.87 30.49 2.37
N ALA A 32 -18.81 29.92 1.80
CA ALA A 32 -17.69 30.70 1.32
C ALA A 32 -18.25 31.59 0.21
N GLU A 33 -18.13 32.91 0.38
CA GLU A 33 -18.43 33.85 -0.69
C GLU A 33 -17.73 33.36 -1.96
N PRO A 34 -18.43 33.25 -3.10
CA PRO A 34 -17.81 32.81 -4.33
C PRO A 34 -16.72 33.82 -4.67
N VAL A 35 -15.46 33.40 -4.56
CA VAL A 35 -14.34 34.13 -5.16
C VAL A 35 -14.63 34.11 -6.65
N VAL A 36 -15.13 35.23 -7.18
CA VAL A 36 -15.33 35.42 -8.61
C VAL A 36 -13.94 35.51 -9.22
N ILE A 37 -13.38 34.35 -9.60
CA ILE A 37 -12.16 34.27 -10.38
C ILE A 37 -12.54 34.78 -11.77
N GLY A 38 -12.23 36.05 -12.05
CA GLY A 38 -12.34 36.62 -13.39
C GLY A 38 -11.54 35.77 -14.37
N ALA A 39 -12.06 35.59 -15.58
CA ALA A 39 -11.36 34.83 -16.62
C ALA A 39 -9.96 35.43 -16.83
N SER A 40 -8.92 34.62 -16.62
CA SER A 40 -7.54 35.06 -16.85
C SER A 40 -7.37 35.43 -18.33
N PRO A 41 -6.78 36.60 -18.65
CA PRO A 41 -6.60 37.08 -20.02
C PRO A 41 -5.72 36.16 -20.86
N ILE A 42 -4.97 35.26 -20.22
CA ILE A 42 -4.06 34.31 -20.87
C ILE A 42 -4.56 32.85 -20.83
N ALA A 43 -5.72 32.57 -20.22
CA ALA A 43 -6.19 31.19 -19.95
C ALA A 43 -6.32 30.30 -21.20
N ASN A 44 -6.75 30.88 -22.32
CA ASN A 44 -6.99 30.16 -23.58
C ASN A 44 -5.98 30.51 -24.67
N LYS A 45 -4.92 31.24 -24.32
CA LYS A 45 -3.90 31.69 -25.26
C LYS A 45 -2.68 30.77 -25.17
N PRO A 46 -2.25 30.11 -26.27
CA PRO A 46 -1.08 29.25 -26.22
C PRO A 46 0.17 30.07 -25.88
N VAL A 47 1.07 29.48 -25.07
CA VAL A 47 2.27 30.18 -24.56
C VAL A 47 3.13 30.73 -25.69
N LYS A 48 3.19 30.05 -26.85
CA LYS A 48 3.94 30.51 -28.03
C LYS A 48 3.47 31.87 -28.57
N ASP A 49 2.23 32.28 -28.28
CA ASP A 49 1.66 33.53 -28.76
C ASP A 49 1.66 34.61 -27.65
N TRP A 50 2.20 34.31 -26.47
CA TRP A 50 2.25 35.25 -25.36
C TRP A 50 3.17 36.43 -25.70
N SER A 51 2.62 37.62 -25.54
CA SER A 51 3.38 38.87 -25.58
C SER A 51 4.17 39.06 -24.29
N VAL A 52 5.10 40.02 -24.28
CA VAL A 52 5.82 40.43 -23.07
C VAL A 52 4.85 40.84 -21.94
N GLN A 53 3.69 41.41 -22.28
CA GLN A 53 2.66 41.77 -21.30
C GLN A 53 1.99 40.54 -20.69
N ASP A 54 1.75 39.49 -21.49
CA ASP A 54 1.18 38.22 -21.05
C ASP A 54 2.13 37.48 -20.10
N VAL A 55 3.43 37.46 -20.43
CA VAL A 55 4.47 36.87 -19.55
C VAL A 55 4.59 37.66 -18.24
N ALA A 56 4.55 38.98 -18.29
CA ALA A 56 4.56 39.82 -17.09
C ALA A 56 3.31 39.59 -16.23
N TYR A 57 2.14 39.40 -16.86
CA TYR A 57 0.91 39.05 -16.16
C TYR A 57 1.02 37.68 -15.47
N TRP A 58 1.53 36.67 -16.17
CA TRP A 58 1.78 35.33 -15.62
C TRP A 58 2.77 35.36 -14.44
N MET A 59 3.87 36.09 -14.58
CA MET A 59 4.88 36.23 -13.52
C MET A 59 4.28 36.83 -12.25
N ASN A 60 3.44 37.87 -12.42
CA ASN A 60 2.79 38.56 -11.32
C ASN A 60 1.67 37.71 -10.66
N HIS A 61 0.75 37.16 -11.46
CA HIS A 61 -0.50 36.59 -10.93
C HIS A 61 -0.52 35.06 -10.85
N THR A 62 0.32 34.36 -11.62
CA THR A 62 0.39 32.89 -11.59
C THR A 62 1.59 32.42 -10.78
N VAL A 63 2.78 32.97 -11.03
CA VAL A 63 3.99 32.63 -10.27
C VAL A 63 4.02 33.36 -8.92
N GLY A 64 3.45 34.56 -8.85
CA GLY A 64 3.39 35.35 -7.62
C GLY A 64 4.67 36.12 -7.31
N TYR A 65 5.47 36.45 -8.33
CA TYR A 65 6.69 37.28 -8.22
C TYR A 65 6.52 38.58 -9.01
N ALA A 66 5.68 39.47 -8.48
CA ALA A 66 5.40 40.77 -9.08
C ALA A 66 6.68 41.58 -9.37
N GLU A 67 7.66 41.49 -8.47
CA GLU A 67 8.96 42.12 -8.52
C GLU A 67 9.77 41.77 -9.78
N PHE A 68 9.57 40.56 -10.34
CA PHE A 68 10.27 40.10 -11.54
C PHE A 68 9.60 40.57 -12.84
N SER A 69 8.39 41.09 -12.77
CA SER A 69 7.66 41.59 -13.95
C SER A 69 8.37 42.75 -14.64
N GLY A 70 9.10 43.58 -13.89
CA GLY A 70 9.93 44.66 -14.44
C GLY A 70 11.08 44.13 -15.30
N TYR A 71 11.70 43.03 -14.87
CA TYR A 71 12.79 42.37 -15.58
C TYR A 71 12.31 41.65 -16.85
N VAL A 72 11.14 41.00 -16.79
CA VAL A 72 10.46 40.45 -17.98
C VAL A 72 10.31 41.53 -19.07
N ARG A 73 9.85 42.73 -18.69
CA ARG A 73 9.71 43.85 -19.63
C ARG A 73 11.05 44.39 -20.11
N LYS A 74 12.04 44.46 -19.23
CA LYS A 74 13.39 44.96 -19.54
C LYS A 74 14.11 44.08 -20.56
N TYR A 75 14.02 42.75 -20.41
CA TYR A 75 14.66 41.79 -21.30
C TYR A 75 13.76 41.30 -22.45
N LEU A 76 12.59 41.93 -22.61
CA LEU A 76 11.64 41.62 -23.68
C LEU A 76 11.28 40.12 -23.73
N VAL A 77 11.14 39.48 -22.57
CA VAL A 77 10.82 38.05 -22.50
C VAL A 77 9.37 37.86 -22.91
N ASP A 78 9.18 37.40 -24.14
CA ASP A 78 7.89 36.95 -24.68
C ASP A 78 7.72 35.43 -24.49
N GLY A 79 6.58 34.90 -24.94
CA GLY A 79 6.25 33.49 -24.80
C GLY A 79 7.29 32.52 -25.39
N PRO A 80 7.70 32.71 -26.66
CA PRO A 80 8.78 31.91 -27.26
C PRO A 80 10.10 31.99 -26.50
N THR A 81 10.52 33.19 -26.10
CA THR A 81 11.75 33.39 -25.35
C THR A 81 11.67 32.72 -23.98
N LEU A 82 10.54 32.87 -23.29
CA LEU A 82 10.27 32.20 -22.01
C LEU A 82 10.44 30.68 -22.12
N LEU A 83 9.89 30.05 -23.16
CA LEU A 83 10.00 28.60 -23.38
C LEU A 83 11.44 28.14 -23.67
N GLN A 84 12.34 29.03 -24.08
CA GLN A 84 13.75 28.71 -24.32
C GLN A 84 14.62 28.88 -23.07
N LEU A 85 14.17 29.64 -22.07
CA LEU A 85 14.95 29.87 -20.87
C LEU A 85 15.26 28.58 -20.10
N GLU A 86 16.47 28.54 -19.54
CA GLU A 86 16.95 27.56 -18.58
C GLU A 86 16.94 28.14 -17.16
N PRO A 87 16.96 27.30 -16.11
CA PRO A 87 17.03 27.78 -14.73
C PRO A 87 18.20 28.74 -14.46
N SER A 88 19.35 28.53 -15.11
CA SER A 88 20.53 29.39 -15.01
C SER A 88 20.28 30.80 -15.52
N ASP A 89 19.43 30.97 -16.53
CA ASP A 89 19.14 32.29 -17.10
C ASP A 89 18.39 33.17 -16.10
N PHE A 90 17.63 32.56 -15.19
CA PHE A 90 16.97 33.30 -14.11
C PHE A 90 17.95 33.83 -13.07
N GLU A 91 19.01 33.08 -12.79
CA GLU A 91 20.06 33.52 -11.85
C GLU A 91 20.91 34.66 -12.44
N GLU A 92 21.12 34.65 -13.76
CA GLU A 92 21.91 35.68 -14.44
C GLU A 92 21.13 36.98 -14.69
N HIS A 93 19.85 36.87 -15.08
CA HIS A 93 19.08 38.03 -15.55
C HIS A 93 18.15 38.62 -14.50
N PHE A 94 17.73 37.83 -13.49
CA PHE A 94 16.82 38.27 -12.44
C PHE A 94 17.57 38.38 -11.10
N PRO A 95 17.23 39.35 -10.25
CA PRO A 95 17.84 39.51 -8.94
C PRO A 95 17.30 38.46 -7.97
N VAL A 96 17.68 37.19 -8.17
CA VAL A 96 17.22 36.08 -7.35
C VAL A 96 18.10 35.95 -6.11
N GLU A 97 17.56 36.33 -4.95
CA GLU A 97 18.29 36.28 -3.68
C GLU A 97 18.20 34.91 -3.01
N ASN A 98 17.20 34.09 -3.37
CA ASN A 98 16.93 32.80 -2.73
C ASN A 98 16.79 31.68 -3.77
N ALA A 99 17.58 30.60 -3.59
CA ALA A 99 17.53 29.41 -4.44
C ALA A 99 16.12 28.78 -4.57
N ILE A 100 15.27 28.94 -3.55
CA ILE A 100 13.88 28.46 -3.59
C ILE A 100 13.06 29.18 -4.68
N GLN A 101 13.36 30.45 -4.96
CA GLN A 101 12.68 31.20 -6.02
C GLN A 101 13.03 30.64 -7.40
N VAL A 102 14.30 30.25 -7.62
CA VAL A 102 14.74 29.57 -8.85
C VAL A 102 14.00 28.25 -9.02
N VAL A 103 13.88 27.44 -7.95
CA VAL A 103 13.15 26.17 -7.98
C VAL A 103 11.67 26.38 -8.36
N LYS A 104 11.02 27.40 -7.78
CA LYS A 104 9.63 27.74 -8.10
C LYS A 104 9.47 28.18 -9.56
N LEU A 105 10.34 29.08 -10.03
CA LEU A 105 10.35 29.55 -11.42
C LEU A 105 10.57 28.40 -12.40
N ALA A 106 11.55 27.54 -12.13
CA ALA A 106 11.84 26.36 -12.94
C ALA A 106 10.67 25.37 -12.97
N ALA A 107 9.95 25.18 -11.84
CA ALA A 107 8.77 24.34 -11.79
C ALA A 107 7.63 24.90 -12.67
N HIS A 108 7.31 26.19 -12.54
CA HIS A 108 6.29 26.83 -13.37
C HIS A 108 6.69 26.84 -14.86
N LEU A 109 7.98 27.00 -15.17
CA LEU A 109 8.47 26.93 -16.54
C LEU A 109 8.32 25.53 -17.14
N LYS A 110 8.61 24.48 -16.36
CA LYS A 110 8.35 23.09 -16.77
C LYS A 110 6.87 22.86 -17.09
N LEU A 111 5.95 23.41 -16.28
CA LEU A 111 4.52 23.36 -16.56
C LEU A 111 4.18 24.02 -17.91
N LEU A 112 4.72 25.22 -18.18
CA LEU A 112 4.50 25.94 -19.44
C LEU A 112 5.05 25.21 -20.67
N LYS A 113 6.21 24.55 -20.54
CA LYS A 113 6.80 23.72 -21.62
C LYS A 113 5.99 22.45 -21.91
N GLY A 114 4.89 22.20 -21.19
CA GLY A 114 4.15 20.95 -21.28
C GLY A 114 4.93 19.77 -20.71
N LEU A 115 6.03 20.01 -20.00
CA LEU A 115 6.79 19.03 -19.24
C LEU A 115 6.15 18.77 -17.86
N CYS A 116 4.84 19.03 -17.76
CA CYS A 116 4.07 18.54 -16.64
C CYS A 116 3.84 17.04 -16.83
N LEU A 117 4.05 16.26 -15.78
CA LEU A 117 3.50 14.91 -15.64
C LEU A 117 1.94 14.90 -15.55
N CYS A 118 1.27 15.98 -15.96
CA CYS A 118 -0.17 16.20 -15.87
C CYS A 118 -0.98 15.33 -16.85
N ALA A 119 -0.33 14.69 -17.83
CA ALA A 119 -1.00 13.78 -18.78
C ALA A 119 -0.84 12.30 -18.40
N THR A 120 -0.15 11.99 -17.29
CA THR A 120 0.13 10.62 -16.86
C THR A 120 -0.49 10.24 -15.52
N GLU A 121 -1.25 11.12 -14.88
CA GLU A 121 -1.84 10.82 -13.56
C GLU A 121 -3.04 9.86 -13.62
N ASP A 122 -3.77 9.78 -14.74
CA ASP A 122 -4.94 8.89 -14.81
C ASP A 122 -4.61 7.43 -15.21
N ASP A 123 -3.38 7.13 -15.63
CA ASP A 123 -3.06 5.78 -16.13
C ASP A 123 -1.66 5.23 -15.78
N ALA A 124 -0.72 6.04 -15.30
CA ALA A 124 0.56 5.50 -14.87
C ALA A 124 0.40 4.86 -13.48
N VAL A 125 0.60 3.55 -13.38
CA VAL A 125 0.68 2.87 -12.09
C VAL A 125 1.94 3.35 -11.35
N VAL A 126 1.80 4.36 -10.49
CA VAL A 126 2.93 4.96 -9.76
C VAL A 126 3.21 4.23 -8.44
N ASP A 127 2.17 3.69 -7.81
CA ASP A 127 2.26 3.05 -6.49
C ASP A 127 1.42 1.77 -6.36
N PHE A 128 1.66 1.05 -5.27
CA PHE A 128 1.05 -0.25 -4.96
C PHE A 128 -0.48 -0.16 -4.87
N TRP A 129 -1.02 0.94 -4.31
CA TRP A 129 -2.46 1.08 -4.12
C TRP A 129 -3.20 1.48 -5.39
N SER A 130 -2.60 2.33 -6.24
CA SER A 130 -3.19 2.66 -7.54
C SER A 130 -3.18 1.45 -8.47
N TYR A 131 -2.15 0.60 -8.38
CA TYR A 131 -2.13 -0.69 -9.09
C TYR A 131 -3.37 -1.53 -8.75
N PHE A 132 -3.61 -1.74 -7.46
CA PHE A 132 -4.69 -2.60 -7.00
C PHE A 132 -6.08 -1.97 -7.14
N ARG A 133 -6.18 -0.64 -7.14
CA ARG A 133 -7.44 0.07 -7.48
C ARG A 133 -7.84 -0.16 -8.93
N ARG A 134 -6.87 -0.20 -9.85
CA ARG A 134 -7.08 -0.52 -11.27
C ARG A 134 -7.37 -2.01 -11.47
N GLU A 135 -6.55 -2.85 -10.85
CA GLU A 135 -6.57 -4.30 -11.00
C GLU A 135 -7.24 -4.98 -9.79
N ASN A 136 -8.49 -4.59 -9.47
CA ASN A 136 -9.21 -5.10 -8.30
C ASN A 136 -9.32 -6.64 -8.27
N PHE A 137 -9.38 -7.29 -9.43
CA PHE A 137 -9.36 -8.76 -9.55
C PHE A 137 -8.06 -9.35 -8.98
N ARG A 138 -6.92 -8.70 -9.22
CA ARG A 138 -5.61 -9.18 -8.76
C ARG A 138 -5.46 -9.06 -7.25
N VAL A 139 -6.14 -8.10 -6.61
CA VAL A 139 -6.23 -8.05 -5.13
C VAL A 139 -6.80 -9.37 -4.60
N TRP A 140 -7.87 -9.84 -5.21
CA TRP A 140 -8.57 -11.05 -4.77
C TRP A 140 -7.78 -12.32 -5.05
N VAL A 141 -7.27 -12.44 -6.27
CA VAL A 141 -6.53 -13.64 -6.67
C VAL A 141 -5.14 -13.67 -6.06
N VAL A 142 -4.33 -12.63 -6.25
CA VAL A 142 -2.94 -12.61 -5.79
C VAL A 142 -2.88 -12.34 -4.30
N GLY A 143 -3.64 -11.38 -3.78
CA GLY A 143 -3.71 -11.09 -2.35
C GLY A 143 -4.29 -12.26 -1.56
N GLY A 144 -5.41 -12.84 -2.02
CA GLY A 144 -5.97 -14.05 -1.40
C GLY A 144 -4.99 -15.23 -1.45
N THR A 145 -4.35 -15.47 -2.59
CA THR A 145 -3.32 -16.52 -2.69
C THR A 145 -2.12 -16.23 -1.79
N ALA A 146 -1.71 -14.98 -1.63
CA ALA A 146 -0.57 -14.62 -0.78
C ALA A 146 -0.82 -14.97 0.69
N VAL A 147 -2.06 -14.79 1.17
CA VAL A 147 -2.44 -15.09 2.56
C VAL A 147 -2.27 -16.57 2.90
N PHE A 148 -2.56 -17.48 1.97
CA PHE A 148 -2.54 -18.92 2.22
C PHE A 148 -1.31 -19.63 1.63
N PHE A 149 -0.81 -19.12 0.50
CA PHE A 149 0.30 -19.68 -0.27
C PHE A 149 1.23 -18.58 -0.80
N PRO A 150 2.02 -17.95 0.07
CA PRO A 150 2.93 -16.89 -0.35
C PRO A 150 3.92 -17.35 -1.43
N ARG A 151 4.38 -18.61 -1.43
CA ARG A 151 5.19 -19.18 -2.54
C ARG A 151 4.49 -19.11 -3.90
N LEU A 152 3.21 -19.48 -3.97
CA LEU A 152 2.45 -19.46 -5.23
C LEU A 152 2.17 -18.03 -5.68
N ALA A 153 1.85 -17.13 -4.75
CA ALA A 153 1.68 -15.72 -5.06
C ALA A 153 2.99 -15.10 -5.57
N MET A 154 4.13 -15.46 -5.00
CA MET A 154 5.44 -15.01 -5.48
C MET A 154 5.76 -15.56 -6.87
N LEU A 155 5.53 -16.84 -7.13
CA LEU A 155 5.70 -17.44 -8.47
C LEU A 155 4.82 -16.75 -9.50
N TYR A 156 3.54 -16.54 -9.16
CA TYR A 156 2.60 -15.85 -10.02
C TYR A 156 3.12 -14.45 -10.36
N THR A 157 3.56 -13.72 -9.33
CA THR A 157 4.06 -12.36 -9.49
C THR A 157 5.30 -12.32 -10.37
N PHE A 158 6.23 -13.25 -10.18
CA PHE A 158 7.48 -13.31 -10.94
C PHE A 158 7.27 -13.64 -12.42
N PHE A 159 6.39 -14.58 -12.74
CA PHE A 159 6.21 -15.05 -14.13
C PHE A 159 5.11 -14.33 -14.90
N PHE A 160 4.07 -13.86 -14.23
CA PHE A 160 2.83 -13.39 -14.89
C PHE A 160 2.45 -11.95 -14.54
N ASP A 161 3.17 -11.29 -13.62
CA ASP A 161 2.84 -9.94 -13.17
C ASP A 161 4.08 -9.05 -13.01
N ASP A 162 4.69 -8.69 -14.14
CA ASP A 162 5.88 -7.80 -14.18
C ASP A 162 5.62 -6.44 -13.51
N ALA A 163 4.39 -5.91 -13.60
CA ALA A 163 4.03 -4.64 -12.97
C ALA A 163 4.08 -4.77 -11.43
N LEU A 164 3.39 -5.76 -10.86
CA LEU A 164 3.42 -6.01 -9.42
C LEU A 164 4.82 -6.40 -8.94
N TYR A 165 5.56 -7.19 -9.72
CA TYR A 165 6.93 -7.56 -9.42
C TYR A 165 7.84 -6.34 -9.28
N ARG A 166 7.76 -5.39 -10.22
CA ARG A 166 8.51 -4.12 -10.16
C ARG A 166 8.04 -3.21 -9.03
N LEU A 167 6.77 -3.27 -8.64
CA LEU A 167 6.25 -2.51 -7.50
C LEU A 167 6.74 -3.06 -6.15
N LEU A 168 6.92 -4.36 -6.02
CA LEU A 168 7.46 -5.00 -4.81
C LEU A 168 8.99 -4.87 -4.74
N VAL A 169 9.67 -5.16 -5.84
CA VAL A 169 11.13 -5.41 -5.83
C VAL A 169 11.93 -4.26 -6.45
N GLY A 170 11.26 -3.36 -7.18
CA GLY A 170 11.89 -2.27 -7.93
C GLY A 170 12.23 -1.06 -7.06
N VAL A 171 13.36 -0.43 -7.41
CA VAL A 171 13.85 0.81 -6.81
C VAL A 171 13.42 1.99 -7.68
N PRO A 172 12.95 3.10 -7.10
CA PRO A 172 12.59 4.29 -7.86
C PRO A 172 13.80 4.82 -8.64
N VAL A 173 13.57 5.11 -9.92
CA VAL A 173 14.58 5.72 -10.78
C VAL A 173 14.70 7.20 -10.42
N PRO A 174 15.92 7.77 -10.30
CA PRO A 174 16.09 9.19 -10.06
C PRO A 174 15.32 10.02 -11.09
N GLN A 175 14.64 11.06 -10.63
CA GLN A 175 13.83 11.91 -11.51
C GLN A 175 14.66 12.53 -12.65
N ALA A 176 15.92 12.87 -12.39
CA ALA A 176 16.84 13.39 -13.40
C ALA A 176 17.02 12.43 -14.58
N SER A 177 17.12 11.12 -14.33
CA SER A 177 17.22 10.09 -15.37
C SER A 177 15.90 9.81 -16.10
N LEU A 178 14.76 9.98 -15.43
CA LEU A 178 13.45 9.88 -16.10
C LEU A 178 13.23 11.07 -17.04
N LEU A 179 13.64 12.27 -16.62
CA LEU A 179 13.54 13.49 -17.40
C LEU A 179 14.48 13.49 -18.61
N SER A 180 15.70 12.98 -18.48
CA SER A 180 16.62 12.85 -19.61
C SER A 180 16.13 11.84 -20.65
N ALA A 181 15.56 10.72 -20.21
CA ALA A 181 14.99 9.72 -21.11
C ALA A 181 13.70 10.21 -21.77
N ALA A 182 12.85 10.96 -21.06
CA ALA A 182 11.68 11.62 -21.64
C ALA A 182 12.07 12.68 -22.68
N ALA A 183 13.12 13.47 -22.42
CA ALA A 183 13.67 14.44 -23.37
C ALA A 183 14.23 13.77 -24.65
N GLN A 184 14.64 12.51 -24.56
CA GLN A 184 15.07 11.69 -25.70
C GLN A 184 13.90 11.00 -26.43
N GLY A 185 12.65 11.33 -26.08
CA GLY A 185 11.47 10.79 -26.75
C GLY A 185 11.07 9.38 -26.31
N ALA A 186 11.61 8.87 -25.20
CA ALA A 186 11.17 7.61 -24.63
C ALA A 186 9.78 7.77 -24.00
N LEU A 187 8.73 7.41 -24.74
CA LEU A 187 7.33 7.54 -24.32
C LEU A 187 6.91 6.58 -23.18
N ASN A 188 7.72 5.58 -22.85
CA ASN A 188 7.42 4.55 -21.84
C ASN A 188 8.60 4.34 -20.86
N THR A 189 9.09 5.40 -20.22
CA THR A 189 10.11 5.28 -19.19
C THR A 189 9.52 4.73 -17.90
N SER A 190 9.88 3.49 -17.56
CA SER A 190 9.46 2.87 -16.30
C SER A 190 10.03 3.66 -15.13
N THR A 191 9.17 4.03 -14.17
CA THR A 191 9.53 4.78 -12.97
C THR A 191 10.37 3.97 -11.98
N ARG A 192 10.46 2.65 -12.17
CA ARG A 192 11.21 1.73 -11.31
C ARG A 192 12.09 0.79 -12.12
N THR A 193 13.26 0.50 -11.58
CA THR A 193 14.16 -0.54 -12.12
C THR A 193 14.42 -1.58 -11.05
N VAL A 194 14.48 -2.85 -11.45
CA VAL A 194 14.77 -3.96 -10.53
C VAL A 194 16.24 -4.31 -10.67
N PRO A 195 17.08 -3.99 -9.67
CA PRO A 195 18.49 -4.40 -9.72
C PRO A 195 18.58 -5.91 -9.53
N PHE A 196 19.55 -6.53 -10.20
CA PHE A 196 19.76 -7.99 -10.16
C PHE A 196 19.88 -8.55 -8.73
N SER A 197 20.49 -7.79 -7.82
CA SER A 197 20.60 -8.18 -6.41
C SER A 197 19.24 -8.36 -5.72
N ARG A 198 18.25 -7.52 -6.06
CA ARG A 198 16.89 -7.63 -5.55
C ARG A 198 16.15 -8.82 -6.15
N THR A 199 16.39 -9.14 -7.43
CA THR A 199 15.89 -10.38 -8.05
C THR A 199 16.46 -11.61 -7.36
N LEU A 200 17.77 -11.64 -7.09
CA LEU A 200 18.39 -12.76 -6.39
C LEU A 200 17.82 -12.93 -4.97
N LEU A 201 17.67 -11.83 -4.23
CA LEU A 201 17.06 -11.85 -2.89
C LEU A 201 15.62 -12.37 -2.95
N TYR A 202 14.84 -11.94 -3.94
CA TYR A 202 13.48 -12.42 -4.15
C TYR A 202 13.42 -13.94 -4.36
N LEU A 203 14.30 -14.48 -5.19
CA LEU A 203 14.38 -15.92 -5.46
C LEU A 203 14.88 -16.72 -4.25
N LEU A 204 15.83 -16.18 -3.50
CA LEU A 204 16.31 -16.81 -2.26
C LEU A 204 15.22 -16.84 -1.19
N SER A 205 14.52 -15.71 -1.02
CA SER A 205 13.36 -15.62 -0.13
C SER A 205 12.24 -16.56 -0.56
N PHE A 206 11.96 -16.67 -1.85
CA PHE A 206 10.99 -17.61 -2.39
C PHE A 206 11.30 -19.07 -1.97
N ALA A 207 12.57 -19.47 -2.03
CA ALA A 207 13.00 -20.81 -1.69
C ALA A 207 12.99 -21.07 -0.17
N VAL A 208 13.55 -20.13 0.61
CA VAL A 208 13.89 -20.36 2.02
C VAL A 208 12.82 -19.84 2.98
N ALA A 209 12.29 -18.63 2.72
CA ALA A 209 11.53 -17.86 3.68
C ALA A 209 10.44 -16.98 3.02
N PRO A 210 9.48 -17.58 2.30
CA PRO A 210 8.47 -16.84 1.54
C PRO A 210 7.56 -16.02 2.46
N ASP A 211 7.13 -16.57 3.59
CA ASP A 211 6.27 -15.89 4.56
C ASP A 211 6.97 -14.67 5.18
N LEU A 212 8.26 -14.77 5.50
CA LEU A 212 9.03 -13.64 6.02
C LEU A 212 9.19 -12.52 4.99
N PHE A 213 9.35 -12.88 3.72
CA PHE A 213 9.43 -11.88 2.65
C PHE A 213 8.10 -11.13 2.50
N VAL A 214 6.97 -11.83 2.46
CA VAL A 214 5.66 -11.18 2.37
C VAL A 214 5.35 -10.40 3.66
N ALA A 215 5.80 -10.84 4.83
CA ALA A 215 5.73 -10.07 6.08
C ALA A 215 6.52 -8.76 6.00
N TYR A 216 7.72 -8.79 5.43
CA TYR A 216 8.55 -7.60 5.23
C TYR A 216 7.87 -6.60 4.28
N GLU A 217 7.34 -7.07 3.14
CA GLU A 217 6.62 -6.23 2.20
C GLU A 217 5.34 -5.65 2.81
N ALA A 218 4.58 -6.45 3.56
CA ALA A 218 3.41 -5.97 4.30
C ALA A 218 3.79 -4.91 5.36
N ALA A 219 4.92 -5.07 6.05
CA ALA A 219 5.41 -4.10 7.03
C ALA A 219 5.77 -2.76 6.38
N TYR A 220 6.34 -2.78 5.17
CA TYR A 220 6.61 -1.55 4.42
C TYR A 220 5.30 -0.81 4.06
N LEU A 221 4.23 -1.55 3.78
CA LEU A 221 2.91 -1.00 3.46
C LEU A 221 2.12 -0.49 4.68
N CYS A 222 2.55 -0.81 5.92
CA CYS A 222 1.91 -0.33 7.14
C CYS A 222 1.84 1.20 7.24
N LEU A 223 2.81 1.91 6.65
CA LEU A 223 2.83 3.38 6.63
C LEU A 223 1.62 3.97 5.88
N THR A 224 1.10 3.22 4.91
CA THR A 224 -0.02 3.63 4.06
C THR A 224 -1.36 3.02 4.48
N ASN A 225 -1.35 1.84 5.11
CA ASN A 225 -2.54 1.17 5.60
C ASN A 225 -2.27 0.54 6.97
N TYR A 226 -2.31 1.39 8.00
CA TYR A 226 -1.97 1.04 9.39
C TYR A 226 -3.02 0.17 10.08
N PHE A 227 -4.22 0.01 9.51
CA PHE A 227 -5.28 -0.81 10.11
C PHE A 227 -5.18 -2.28 9.65
N THR A 228 -5.06 -2.49 8.33
CA THR A 228 -5.12 -3.82 7.75
C THR A 228 -3.75 -4.50 7.67
N MET A 229 -2.70 -3.77 7.31
CA MET A 229 -1.37 -4.38 7.07
C MET A 229 -0.74 -4.97 8.34
N PRO A 230 -0.84 -4.37 9.55
CA PRO A 230 -0.27 -4.99 10.75
C PRO A 230 -0.86 -6.37 11.08
N VAL A 231 -2.16 -6.57 10.80
CA VAL A 231 -2.81 -7.88 10.98
C VAL A 231 -2.20 -8.91 10.02
N PHE A 232 -1.92 -8.52 8.79
CA PHE A 232 -1.23 -9.39 7.82
C PHE A 232 0.23 -9.63 8.19
N VAL A 233 0.95 -8.65 8.74
CA VAL A 233 2.32 -8.87 9.25
C VAL A 233 2.32 -9.94 10.34
N VAL A 234 1.43 -9.82 11.34
CA VAL A 234 1.32 -10.81 12.41
C VAL A 234 0.96 -12.19 11.85
N HIS A 235 0.00 -12.24 10.92
CA HIS A 235 -0.38 -13.47 10.21
C HIS A 235 0.81 -14.17 9.57
N TYR A 236 1.58 -13.47 8.73
CA TYR A 236 2.73 -14.05 8.04
C TYR A 236 3.85 -14.47 9.02
N LEU A 237 4.05 -13.74 10.12
CA LEU A 237 5.01 -14.13 11.15
C LEU A 237 4.58 -15.41 11.88
N LEU A 238 3.29 -15.56 12.21
CA LEU A 238 2.74 -16.78 12.81
C LEU A 238 2.81 -17.97 11.84
N GLN A 239 2.56 -17.72 10.56
CA GLN A 239 2.68 -18.73 9.51
C GLN A 239 4.13 -19.19 9.35
N ALA A 240 5.09 -18.26 9.33
CA ALA A 240 6.52 -18.57 9.31
C ALA A 240 6.94 -19.37 10.56
N LEU A 241 6.53 -18.93 11.75
CA LEU A 241 6.79 -19.64 13.00
C LEU A 241 6.25 -21.07 12.96
N THR A 242 5.05 -21.24 12.42
CA THR A 242 4.43 -22.55 12.22
C THR A 242 5.26 -23.43 11.30
N GLU A 243 5.63 -22.94 10.12
CA GLU A 243 6.42 -23.71 9.14
C GLU A 243 7.77 -24.13 9.73
N TYR A 244 8.48 -23.20 10.37
CA TYR A 244 9.77 -23.51 11.00
C TYR A 244 9.65 -24.45 12.20
N THR A 245 8.58 -24.32 12.99
CA THR A 245 8.34 -25.26 14.10
C THR A 245 8.08 -26.67 13.57
N LEU A 246 7.34 -26.81 12.47
CA LEU A 246 7.11 -28.10 11.81
C LEU A 246 8.42 -28.69 11.27
N LEU A 247 9.23 -27.89 10.56
CA LEU A 247 10.54 -28.32 10.08
C LEU A 247 11.46 -28.75 11.22
N PHE A 248 11.49 -27.98 12.31
CA PHE A 248 12.27 -28.31 13.50
C PHE A 248 11.79 -29.62 14.16
N GLN A 249 10.48 -29.80 14.33
CA GLN A 249 9.93 -31.04 14.88
C GLN A 249 10.19 -32.25 13.97
N TRP A 250 10.17 -32.04 12.64
CA TRP A 250 10.51 -33.08 11.69
C TRP A 250 11.98 -33.46 11.80
N TRP A 251 12.88 -32.47 11.82
CA TRP A 251 14.31 -32.70 12.01
C TRP A 251 14.61 -33.43 13.33
N LYS A 252 13.88 -33.10 14.40
CA LYS A 252 13.98 -33.77 15.72
C LYS A 252 13.35 -35.17 15.74
N GLY A 253 12.64 -35.57 14.68
CA GLY A 253 11.92 -36.85 14.61
C GLY A 253 10.68 -36.92 15.52
N SER A 254 10.23 -35.78 16.08
CA SER A 254 9.10 -35.68 17.01
C SER A 254 7.79 -35.25 16.35
N ALA A 255 7.80 -34.97 15.04
CA ALA A 255 6.63 -34.44 14.31
C ALA A 255 5.44 -35.41 14.22
N PHE A 256 5.63 -36.69 14.52
CA PHE A 256 4.56 -37.68 14.47
C PHE A 256 4.01 -37.94 15.87
N LEU A 257 2.85 -37.35 16.19
CA LEU A 257 1.93 -37.96 17.14
C LEU A 257 1.80 -39.44 16.74
N ALA A 258 2.10 -40.34 17.68
CA ALA A 258 2.55 -41.73 17.46
C ALA A 258 1.64 -42.67 16.64
N LYS A 259 0.61 -42.19 15.94
CA LYS A 259 -0.36 -42.99 15.18
C LYS A 259 -0.91 -42.35 13.89
N LYS A 260 -0.41 -41.20 13.42
CA LYS A 260 -0.89 -40.58 12.15
C LYS A 260 0.18 -40.58 11.07
N SER A 261 -0.20 -40.88 9.83
CA SER A 261 0.71 -40.80 8.68
C SER A 261 1.06 -39.35 8.36
N LEU A 262 2.26 -39.10 7.80
CA LEU A 262 2.69 -37.77 7.33
C LEU A 262 1.64 -37.15 6.40
N LEU A 263 1.05 -37.97 5.55
CA LEU A 263 0.07 -37.54 4.54
C LEU A 263 -1.24 -37.07 5.20
N GLU A 264 -1.74 -37.78 6.23
CA GLU A 264 -2.91 -37.32 6.99
C GLU A 264 -2.64 -36.02 7.76
N PHE A 265 -1.43 -35.86 8.29
CA PHE A 265 -1.04 -34.65 9.00
C PHE A 265 -0.95 -33.44 8.04
N LEU A 266 -0.26 -33.61 6.91
CA LEU A 266 -0.17 -32.59 5.86
C LEU A 266 -1.55 -32.28 5.29
N TRP A 267 -2.38 -33.30 5.03
CA TRP A 267 -3.74 -33.10 4.54
C TRP A 267 -4.60 -32.34 5.54
N ALA A 268 -4.58 -32.70 6.82
CA ALA A 268 -5.34 -31.96 7.84
C ALA A 268 -4.89 -30.49 7.96
N ARG A 269 -3.59 -30.21 7.75
CA ARG A 269 -3.02 -28.87 7.86
C ARG A 269 -3.14 -28.02 6.59
N PHE A 270 -3.15 -28.63 5.42
CA PHE A 270 -3.11 -27.90 4.15
C PHE A 270 -4.34 -28.13 3.26
N SER A 271 -5.29 -28.99 3.63
CA SER A 271 -6.51 -29.19 2.84
C SER A 271 -7.32 -27.90 2.74
N TYR A 272 -7.56 -27.22 3.86
CA TYR A 272 -8.31 -25.97 3.84
C TYR A 272 -7.60 -24.89 3.04
N THR A 273 -6.26 -24.83 3.09
CA THR A 273 -5.51 -23.88 2.27
C THR A 273 -5.56 -24.27 0.79
N LEU A 274 -5.46 -25.55 0.41
CA LEU A 274 -5.44 -25.97 -1.00
C LEU A 274 -6.75 -25.67 -1.75
N PHE A 275 -7.88 -25.82 -1.07
CA PHE A 275 -9.20 -25.65 -1.69
C PHE A 275 -9.69 -24.20 -1.69
N LEU A 276 -9.20 -23.36 -0.77
CA LEU A 276 -9.73 -22.02 -0.60
C LEU A 276 -9.41 -21.06 -1.76
N PRO A 277 -8.19 -20.96 -2.33
CA PRO A 277 -7.93 -20.07 -3.46
C PRO A 277 -8.71 -20.44 -4.73
N PRO A 278 -8.80 -21.72 -5.16
CA PRO A 278 -9.67 -22.09 -6.28
C PRO A 278 -11.15 -21.77 -6.01
N ALA A 279 -11.62 -22.01 -4.78
CA ALA A 279 -12.99 -21.68 -4.40
C ALA A 279 -13.22 -20.16 -4.44
N LEU A 280 -12.31 -19.34 -3.91
CA LEU A 280 -12.39 -17.88 -3.96
C LEU A 280 -12.36 -17.37 -5.41
N LEU A 281 -11.57 -18.00 -6.29
CA LEU A 281 -11.46 -17.64 -7.69
C LEU A 281 -12.76 -17.96 -8.47
N LEU A 282 -13.39 -19.10 -8.18
CA LEU A 282 -14.70 -19.46 -8.73
C LEU A 282 -15.81 -18.54 -8.17
N LEU A 283 -15.76 -18.24 -6.88
CA LEU A 283 -16.75 -17.40 -6.21
C LEU A 283 -16.64 -15.93 -6.62
N TYR A 284 -15.46 -15.44 -7.03
CA TYR A 284 -15.27 -14.06 -7.44
C TYR A 284 -16.26 -13.61 -8.53
N ALA A 285 -16.52 -14.45 -9.54
CA ALA A 285 -17.42 -14.13 -10.63
C ALA A 285 -18.89 -13.98 -10.20
N VAL A 286 -19.24 -14.51 -9.02
CA VAL A 286 -20.62 -14.62 -8.54
C VAL A 286 -20.86 -13.74 -7.31
N VAL A 287 -19.83 -13.49 -6.50
CA VAL A 287 -19.95 -12.83 -5.20
C VAL A 287 -19.81 -11.31 -5.35
N PRO A 288 -20.82 -10.51 -4.94
CA PRO A 288 -20.75 -9.05 -4.90
C PRO A 288 -19.57 -8.52 -4.07
N TYR A 289 -19.03 -7.37 -4.47
CA TYR A 289 -17.94 -6.67 -3.78
C TYR A 289 -18.15 -6.50 -2.25
N PRO A 290 -19.36 -6.21 -1.72
CA PRO A 290 -19.56 -6.12 -0.27
C PRO A 290 -19.32 -7.44 0.47
N LEU A 291 -19.69 -8.57 -0.12
CA LEU A 291 -19.48 -9.91 0.46
C LEU A 291 -18.01 -10.32 0.39
N GLN A 292 -17.34 -9.92 -0.69
CA GLN A 292 -15.89 -9.97 -0.81
C GLN A 292 -15.24 -9.20 0.36
N SER A 293 -15.56 -7.92 0.57
CA SER A 293 -15.03 -7.15 1.71
C SER A 293 -15.30 -7.82 3.07
N LEU A 294 -16.50 -8.38 3.27
CA LEU A 294 -16.83 -9.14 4.48
C LEU A 294 -15.89 -10.34 4.69
N ALA A 295 -15.54 -11.07 3.62
CA ALA A 295 -14.62 -12.19 3.70
C ALA A 295 -13.21 -11.77 4.17
N VAL A 296 -12.72 -10.60 3.75
CA VAL A 296 -11.44 -10.05 4.26
C VAL A 296 -11.52 -9.79 5.77
N TYR A 297 -12.62 -9.22 6.26
CA TYR A 297 -12.80 -9.02 7.71
C TYR A 297 -12.90 -10.33 8.47
N VAL A 298 -13.54 -11.36 7.91
CA VAL A 298 -13.57 -12.70 8.51
C VAL A 298 -12.17 -13.31 8.59
N VAL A 299 -11.35 -13.17 7.54
CA VAL A 299 -9.95 -13.59 7.54
C VAL A 299 -9.15 -12.82 8.59
N MET A 300 -9.32 -11.50 8.69
CA MET A 300 -8.67 -10.70 9.73
C MET A 300 -9.06 -11.16 11.14
N ALA A 301 -10.36 -11.41 11.38
CA ALA A 301 -10.85 -11.91 12.65
C ALA A 301 -10.27 -13.30 12.97
N HIS A 302 -10.18 -14.18 11.97
CA HIS A 302 -9.53 -15.48 12.11
C HIS A 302 -8.06 -15.35 12.51
N ASN A 303 -7.30 -14.47 11.86
CA ASN A 303 -5.88 -14.24 12.16
C ASN A 303 -5.67 -13.68 13.58
N VAL A 304 -6.56 -12.80 14.02
CA VAL A 304 -6.54 -12.29 15.41
C VAL A 304 -6.82 -13.41 16.41
N LEU A 305 -7.80 -14.27 16.13
CA LEU A 305 -8.09 -15.44 16.98
C LEU A 305 -6.94 -16.43 17.02
N GLU A 306 -6.28 -16.67 15.89
CA GLU A 306 -5.09 -17.52 15.81
C GLU A 306 -3.95 -16.92 16.65
N ALA A 307 -3.70 -15.62 16.53
CA ALA A 307 -2.71 -14.92 17.34
C ALA A 307 -3.00 -15.07 18.85
N ILE A 308 -4.25 -14.82 19.27
CA ILE A 308 -4.68 -15.00 20.67
C ILE A 308 -4.47 -16.44 21.13
N GLY A 309 -4.80 -17.42 20.28
CA GLY A 309 -4.58 -18.83 20.56
C GLY A 309 -3.10 -19.16 20.77
N TYR A 310 -2.22 -18.65 19.91
CA TYR A 310 -0.77 -18.77 20.07
C TYR A 310 -0.28 -18.12 21.37
N PHE A 311 -0.70 -16.89 21.67
CA PHE A 311 -0.35 -16.24 22.93
C PHE A 311 -0.82 -17.04 24.14
N GLY A 312 -2.04 -17.59 24.12
CA GLY A 312 -2.57 -18.39 25.22
C GLY A 312 -1.86 -19.73 25.45
N VAL A 313 -1.24 -20.31 24.42
CA VAL A 313 -0.48 -21.57 24.54
C VAL A 313 0.94 -21.32 25.06
N PHE A 314 1.58 -20.21 24.67
CA PHE A 314 2.96 -19.89 25.04
C PHE A 314 3.08 -19.09 26.34
N PHE A 315 2.07 -18.26 26.65
CA PHE A 315 1.97 -17.50 27.87
C PHE A 315 0.81 -18.07 28.66
N ASP A 316 1.13 -19.08 29.47
CA ASP A 316 0.17 -19.81 30.29
C ASP A 316 -0.61 -18.83 31.19
N PHE A 317 -1.80 -18.40 30.77
CA PHE A 317 -2.73 -17.60 31.57
C PHE A 317 -3.49 -18.46 32.58
N SER A 318 -2.91 -19.60 32.97
CA SER A 318 -3.41 -20.38 34.09
C SER A 318 -3.34 -19.49 35.33
N PRO A 319 -4.49 -19.15 35.97
CA PRO A 319 -4.43 -18.47 37.25
C PRO A 319 -3.57 -19.34 38.18
N PRO A 320 -2.71 -18.72 39.03
CA PRO A 320 -1.95 -19.50 40.00
C PRO A 320 -2.94 -20.42 40.72
N PRO A 321 -2.58 -21.69 40.95
CA PRO A 321 -3.46 -22.61 41.65
C PRO A 321 -3.94 -21.89 42.89
N SER A 322 -5.25 -21.64 42.96
CA SER A 322 -5.84 -21.07 44.16
C SER A 322 -5.51 -22.08 45.25
N ASP A 323 -4.57 -21.73 46.11
CA ASP A 323 -4.26 -22.52 47.29
C ASP A 323 -5.58 -22.91 47.92
N ALA A 324 -5.68 -24.19 48.24
CA ALA A 324 -6.82 -24.84 48.86
C ALA A 324 -7.22 -24.09 50.15
N ALA A 325 -8.03 -23.06 49.99
CA ALA A 325 -8.78 -22.47 51.08
C ALA A 325 -10.01 -23.36 51.30
N GLY A 326 -9.88 -24.30 52.24
CA GLY A 326 -11.01 -24.82 52.99
C GLY A 326 -11.66 -26.10 52.47
N ALA A 327 -11.08 -27.23 52.88
CA ALA A 327 -11.83 -28.38 53.40
C ALA A 327 -10.87 -29.07 54.39
N GLY A 328 -11.00 -28.93 55.71
CA GLY A 328 -12.24 -28.96 56.46
C GLY A 328 -12.75 -30.40 56.54
N GLU A 329 -11.93 -31.33 57.04
CA GLU A 329 -12.43 -32.57 57.62
C GLU A 329 -11.95 -32.65 59.07
N GLU A 330 -12.89 -32.26 59.95
CA GLU A 330 -12.97 -32.72 61.32
C GLU A 330 -12.90 -34.25 61.35
N HIS A 331 -11.97 -34.81 62.11
CA HIS A 331 -12.11 -36.19 62.58
C HIS A 331 -12.25 -36.17 64.10
N HIS A 332 -13.51 -36.20 64.53
CA HIS A 332 -13.92 -36.61 65.86
C HIS A 332 -13.74 -38.14 66.03
N SER A 333 -13.40 -38.54 67.27
CA SER A 333 -13.48 -39.89 67.90
C SER A 333 -12.49 -40.96 67.39
N ARG A 334 -11.66 -41.61 68.24
CA ARG A 334 -11.81 -42.10 69.62
C ARG A 334 -10.52 -41.96 70.43
#